data_AF-H3DKS1-F1
#
_entry.id   AF-H3DKS1-F1
#
_cell.length_a   1.000
_cell.length_b   1.000
_cell.length_c   1.000
_cell.angle_alpha   90.00
_cell.angle_beta   90.00
_cell.angle_gamma   90.00
#
_symmetry.space_group_name_H-M   'P 1'
#
loop_
_entity.id
_entity.type
_entity.pdbx_description
1 polymer ?
#
loop_
_entity_poly.entity_id
_entity_poly.type
_entity_poly.pdbx_seq_one_letter_code
_entity_poly.pdbx_strand_id
1 'polypeptide(L)'
;MTALSLRNSTSLCYWISVLLLLLILVQMLTSLVVFGGEFICSREAAISPFHFCLIQHGEKSCDVWKQPGPDIKRDTFRTVIILSLYAPLVLVAFALLSTLLAAYSRSRALLWLSAALQTASSLLILTGVIAFVALNHSYLSWENLTIWFYICSGVHFELGFAAALTCVSADKMRPAQV
;
A
#
# COMPACT_ATOMS: atom_id res chain seq x y z
N MET A 1 6.46 37.22 5.87
CA MET A 1 7.07 35.91 5.51
C MET A 1 7.80 36.07 4.18
N THR A 2 9.12 35.89 4.17
CA THR A 2 9.98 36.16 2.99
C THR A 2 9.94 35.02 1.98
N ALA A 3 10.16 35.33 0.69
CA ALA A 3 10.19 34.35 -0.40
C ALA A 3 11.18 33.19 -0.18
N LEU A 4 12.23 33.42 0.63
CA LEU A 4 13.21 32.40 1.03
C LEU A 4 12.60 31.31 1.94
N SER A 5 11.76 31.71 2.91
CA SER A 5 11.08 30.80 3.83
C SER A 5 10.08 29.88 3.11
N LEU A 6 9.36 30.43 2.11
CA LEU A 6 8.42 29.67 1.30
C LEU A 6 9.12 28.62 0.40
N ARG A 7 10.30 28.98 -0.13
CA ARG A 7 11.12 28.10 -0.98
C ARG A 7 11.70 26.92 -0.18
N ASN A 8 12.20 27.17 1.03
CA ASN A 8 12.68 26.11 1.92
C ASN A 8 11.56 25.16 2.36
N SER A 9 10.38 25.69 2.69
CA SER A 9 9.22 24.86 3.06
C SER A 9 8.75 23.96 1.92
N THR A 10 8.70 24.46 0.69
CA THR A 10 8.25 23.67 -0.48
C THR A 10 9.25 22.56 -0.82
N SER A 11 10.54 22.88 -0.79
CA SER A 11 11.61 21.89 -1.01
C SER A 11 11.59 20.81 0.07
N LEU A 12 11.32 21.18 1.33
CA LEU A 12 11.23 20.23 2.43
C LEU A 12 10.04 19.27 2.27
N CYS A 13 8.82 19.78 2.00
CA CYS A 13 7.64 18.95 1.76
C CYS A 13 7.85 17.95 0.62
N TYR A 14 8.49 18.40 -0.46
CA TYR A 14 8.82 17.56 -1.61
C TYR A 14 9.76 16.41 -1.21
N TRP A 15 10.89 16.70 -0.55
CA TRP A 15 11.84 15.66 -0.16
C TRP A 15 11.27 14.71 0.89
N ILE A 16 10.44 15.20 1.81
CA ILE A 16 9.72 14.34 2.76
C ILE A 16 8.78 13.39 2.01
N SER A 17 8.02 13.88 1.02
CA SER A 17 7.16 13.01 0.20
C SER A 17 7.97 11.93 -0.53
N VAL A 18 9.10 12.29 -1.15
CA VAL A 18 9.99 11.32 -1.83
C VAL A 18 10.51 10.25 -0.86
N LEU A 19 11.02 10.66 0.31
CA LEU A 19 11.53 9.73 1.31
C LEU A 19 10.44 8.82 1.85
N LEU A 20 9.24 9.34 2.07
CA LEU A 20 8.10 8.57 2.52
C LEU A 20 7.64 7.55 1.47
N LEU A 21 7.57 7.93 0.19
CA LEU A 21 7.26 7.01 -0.91
C LEU A 21 8.30 5.89 -1.06
N LEU A 22 9.58 6.23 -0.87
CA LEU A 22 10.65 5.23 -0.87
C LEU A 22 10.51 4.27 0.31
N LEU A 23 10.23 4.79 1.51
CA LEU A 23 9.98 3.98 2.70
C LEU A 23 8.79 3.04 2.50
N ILE A 24 7.67 3.55 2.00
CA ILE A 24 6.46 2.78 1.69
C ILE A 24 6.81 1.66 0.70
N LEU A 25 7.53 1.96 -0.38
CA LEU A 25 7.92 0.96 -1.38
C LEU A 25 8.77 -0.15 -0.75
N VAL A 26 9.73 0.21 0.11
CA VAL A 26 10.56 -0.76 0.83
C VAL A 26 9.74 -1.61 1.80
N GLN A 27 8.82 -1.02 2.56
CA GLN A 27 7.93 -1.75 3.45
C GLN A 27 7.06 -2.76 2.67
N MET A 28 6.50 -2.34 1.53
CA MET A 28 5.69 -3.21 0.67
C MET A 28 6.50 -4.35 0.07
N LEU A 29 7.71 -4.07 -0.46
CA LEU A 29 8.61 -5.11 -0.98
C LEU A 29 9.03 -6.08 0.11
N THR A 30 9.34 -5.59 1.32
CA THR A 30 9.77 -6.43 2.44
C THR A 30 8.63 -7.35 2.89
N SER A 31 7.43 -6.80 3.07
CA SER A 31 6.22 -7.57 3.43
C SER A 31 5.93 -8.68 2.42
N LEU A 32 6.10 -8.37 1.13
CA LEU A 32 5.78 -9.28 0.04
C LEU A 32 6.84 -10.37 -0.19
N VAL A 33 8.12 -10.00 -0.24
CA VAL A 33 9.22 -10.87 -0.68
C VAL A 33 9.78 -11.69 0.49
N VAL A 34 9.85 -11.12 1.69
CA VAL A 34 10.59 -11.72 2.80
C VAL A 34 9.72 -12.58 3.69
N PHE A 35 8.44 -12.24 3.86
CA PHE A 35 7.61 -12.84 4.92
C PHE A 35 6.30 -13.49 4.45
N GLY A 36 6.08 -13.57 3.13
CA GLY A 36 4.88 -14.21 2.57
C GLY A 36 3.56 -13.50 2.89
N GLY A 37 3.60 -12.37 3.61
CA GLY A 37 2.46 -11.50 3.89
C GLY A 37 1.34 -12.15 4.71
N GLU A 38 1.64 -13.02 5.67
CA GLU A 38 0.63 -13.62 6.54
C GLU A 38 -0.05 -12.54 7.37
N PHE A 39 -1.35 -12.35 7.24
CA PHE A 39 -2.11 -11.32 7.97
C PHE A 39 -2.72 -11.86 9.25
N ILE A 40 -3.07 -13.14 9.27
CA ILE A 40 -3.60 -13.84 10.43
C ILE A 40 -2.73 -15.05 10.70
N CYS A 41 -2.27 -15.20 11.94
CA CYS A 41 -1.60 -16.39 12.44
C CYS A 41 -2.25 -16.78 13.76
N SER A 42 -2.98 -17.89 13.75
CA SER A 42 -3.62 -18.50 14.90
C SER A 42 -3.06 -19.89 15.15
N ARG A 43 -3.45 -20.53 16.25
CA ARG A 43 -3.05 -21.92 16.57
C ARG A 43 -3.58 -22.94 15.55
N GLU A 44 -4.65 -22.59 14.85
CA GLU A 44 -5.35 -23.49 13.93
C GLU A 44 -5.11 -23.14 12.45
N ALA A 45 -4.75 -21.88 12.16
CA ALA A 45 -4.63 -21.41 10.78
C ALA A 45 -3.63 -20.26 10.64
N ALA A 46 -2.89 -20.26 9.54
CA ALA A 46 -2.11 -19.12 9.05
C ALA A 46 -2.68 -18.69 7.68
N ILE A 47 -3.10 -17.44 7.59
CA ILE A 47 -3.84 -16.90 6.44
C ILE A 47 -3.08 -15.70 5.90
N SER A 48 -2.67 -15.81 4.64
CA SER A 48 -2.17 -14.70 3.84
C SER A 48 -3.15 -14.40 2.70
N PRO A 49 -2.96 -13.28 1.98
CA PRO A 49 -3.69 -13.03 0.75
C PRO A 49 -3.53 -14.12 -0.34
N PHE A 50 -2.49 -14.98 -0.29
CA PHE A 50 -2.21 -15.98 -1.34
C PHE A 50 -2.45 -17.42 -0.92
N HIS A 51 -2.35 -17.72 0.37
CA HIS A 51 -2.39 -19.08 0.86
C HIS A 51 -3.17 -19.15 2.18
N PHE A 52 -3.84 -20.27 2.33
CA PHE A 52 -4.47 -20.67 3.57
C PHE A 52 -3.79 -21.93 4.04
N CYS A 53 -3.23 -21.86 5.23
CA CYS A 53 -2.57 -23.00 5.82
C CYS A 53 -3.29 -23.38 7.10
N LEU A 54 -3.68 -24.63 7.21
CA LEU A 54 -4.18 -25.21 8.45
C LEU A 54 -2.99 -25.74 9.25
N ILE A 55 -3.01 -25.47 10.55
CA ILE A 55 -2.01 -25.97 11.49
C ILE A 55 -2.66 -27.10 12.27
N GLN A 56 -2.29 -28.34 11.95
CA GLN A 56 -2.77 -29.54 12.64
C GLN A 56 -1.58 -30.28 13.25
N HIS A 57 -1.63 -30.55 14.56
CA HIS A 57 -0.56 -31.25 15.29
C HIS A 57 0.84 -30.62 15.16
N GLY A 58 0.93 -29.31 14.92
CA GLY A 58 2.20 -28.60 14.71
C GLY A 58 2.73 -28.65 13.27
N GLU A 59 2.08 -29.40 12.38
CA GLU A 59 2.37 -29.38 10.95
C GLU A 59 1.48 -28.38 10.21
N LYS A 60 2.11 -27.60 9.33
CA LYS A 60 1.45 -26.58 8.51
C LYS A 60 1.12 -27.17 7.15
N SER A 61 -0.15 -27.53 6.95
CA SER A 61 -0.65 -27.96 5.65
C SER A 61 -1.20 -26.75 4.90
N CYS A 62 -0.46 -26.32 3.88
CA CYS A 62 -0.87 -25.21 3.01
C CYS A 62 -1.58 -25.74 1.78
N ASP A 63 -2.90 -25.58 1.76
CA ASP A 63 -3.61 -25.69 0.49
C ASP A 63 -3.36 -24.41 -0.29
N VAL A 64 -2.69 -24.53 -1.44
CA VAL A 64 -2.76 -23.51 -2.50
C VAL A 64 -4.19 -23.53 -2.99
N TRP A 65 -5.09 -22.82 -2.30
CA TRP A 65 -6.56 -22.74 -2.43
C TRP A 65 -7.24 -23.57 -3.53
N LYS A 66 -6.96 -24.88 -3.60
CA LYS A 66 -7.50 -25.82 -4.57
C LYS A 66 -8.70 -26.48 -3.93
N GLN A 67 -9.77 -25.72 -3.71
CA GLN A 67 -11.06 -26.34 -3.47
C GLN A 67 -11.74 -26.57 -4.82
N PRO A 68 -12.01 -27.82 -5.23
CA PRO A 68 -12.78 -28.10 -6.43
C PRO A 68 -14.27 -27.84 -6.10
N GLY A 69 -14.73 -26.62 -6.36
CA GLY A 69 -16.13 -26.24 -6.20
C GLY A 69 -16.38 -24.83 -6.74
N PRO A 70 -17.50 -24.58 -7.45
CA PRO A 70 -17.75 -23.31 -8.13
C PRO A 70 -18.26 -22.26 -7.14
N ASP A 71 -17.44 -21.87 -6.16
CA ASP A 71 -17.80 -20.81 -5.22
C ASP A 71 -17.31 -19.45 -5.74
N ILE A 72 -17.93 -19.02 -6.86
CA ILE A 72 -17.55 -17.84 -7.67
C ILE A 72 -17.37 -16.58 -6.79
N LYS A 73 -18.18 -16.44 -5.73
CA LYS A 73 -18.09 -15.33 -4.79
C LYS A 73 -16.73 -15.31 -4.08
N ARG A 74 -16.29 -16.46 -3.55
CA ARG A 74 -15.04 -16.57 -2.80
C ARG A 74 -13.83 -16.30 -3.67
N ASP A 75 -13.84 -16.78 -4.92
CA ASP A 75 -12.76 -16.55 -5.88
C ASP A 75 -12.71 -15.11 -6.39
N THR A 76 -13.87 -14.45 -6.52
CA THR A 76 -13.95 -13.02 -6.84
C THR A 76 -13.33 -12.19 -5.71
N PHE A 77 -13.71 -12.43 -4.45
CA PHE A 77 -13.13 -11.72 -3.30
C PHE A 77 -11.62 -11.94 -3.20
N ARG A 78 -11.12 -13.17 -3.43
CA ARG A 78 -9.68 -13.46 -3.44
C ARG A 78 -8.95 -12.68 -4.51
N THR A 79 -9.47 -12.68 -5.74
CA THR A 79 -8.86 -11.93 -6.85
C THR A 79 -8.81 -10.44 -6.54
N VAL A 80 -9.90 -9.90 -5.97
CA VAL A 80 -9.95 -8.51 -5.50
C VAL A 80 -8.87 -8.25 -4.45
N ILE A 81 -8.76 -9.09 -3.41
CA ILE A 81 -7.75 -8.93 -2.35
C ILE A 81 -6.34 -8.93 -2.95
N ILE A 82 -6.01 -9.89 -3.81
CA ILE A 82 -4.68 -10.00 -4.43
C ILE A 82 -4.39 -8.76 -5.28
N LEU A 83 -5.30 -8.38 -6.18
CA LEU A 83 -5.10 -7.23 -7.04
C LEU A 83 -4.98 -5.93 -6.23
N SER A 84 -5.85 -5.76 -5.23
CA SER A 84 -5.88 -4.61 -4.33
C SER A 84 -4.63 -4.45 -3.49
N LEU A 85 -3.89 -5.52 -3.21
CA LEU A 85 -2.66 -5.47 -2.42
C LEU A 85 -1.38 -5.42 -3.30
N TYR A 86 -1.43 -5.90 -4.56
CA TYR A 86 -0.28 -5.89 -5.48
C TYR A 86 -0.24 -4.69 -6.40
N ALA A 87 -1.37 -4.28 -6.96
CA ALA A 87 -1.41 -3.11 -7.84
C ALA A 87 -0.80 -1.87 -7.17
N PRO A 88 -1.03 -1.61 -5.86
CA PRO A 88 -0.33 -0.55 -5.13
C PRO A 88 1.20 -0.59 -5.23
N LEU A 89 1.84 -1.76 -5.25
CA LEU A 89 3.30 -1.85 -5.36
C LEU A 89 3.81 -1.15 -6.64
N VAL A 90 3.13 -1.42 -7.76
CA VAL A 90 3.44 -0.85 -9.05
C VAL A 90 3.07 0.64 -9.08
N LEU A 91 1.89 0.99 -8.59
CA LEU A 91 1.42 2.38 -8.57
C LEU A 91 2.29 3.29 -7.70
N VAL A 92 2.79 2.80 -6.54
CA VAL A 92 3.70 3.55 -5.66
C VAL A 92 5.06 3.76 -6.33
N ALA A 93 5.58 2.76 -7.05
CA ALA A 93 6.80 2.93 -7.84
C ALA A 93 6.64 4.01 -8.93
N PHE A 94 5.50 4.02 -9.63
CA PHE A 94 5.17 5.06 -10.61
C PHE A 94 4.96 6.43 -9.95
N ALA A 95 4.35 6.49 -8.77
CA ALA A 95 4.18 7.72 -8.01
C ALA A 95 5.55 8.31 -7.64
N LEU A 96 6.46 7.49 -7.10
CA LEU A 96 7.82 7.89 -6.78
C LEU A 96 8.56 8.42 -8.01
N LEU A 97 8.51 7.68 -9.12
CA LEU A 97 9.13 8.10 -10.38
C LEU A 97 8.55 9.42 -10.89
N SER A 98 7.22 9.58 -10.84
CA SER A 98 6.53 10.81 -11.24
C SER A 98 6.94 12.00 -10.36
N THR A 99 7.05 11.81 -9.05
CA THR A 99 7.55 12.84 -8.12
C THR A 99 8.98 13.23 -8.48
N LEU A 100 9.90 12.27 -8.67
CA LEU A 100 11.29 12.52 -9.05
C LEU A 100 11.42 13.26 -10.39
N LEU A 101 10.65 12.85 -11.40
CA LEU A 101 10.62 13.52 -12.71
C LEU A 101 10.03 14.93 -12.62
N ALA A 102 9.12 15.18 -11.68
CA ALA A 102 8.58 16.51 -11.44
C ALA A 102 9.66 17.50 -10.96
N ALA A 103 10.66 17.05 -10.19
CA ALA A 103 11.77 17.93 -9.81
C ALA A 103 12.62 18.36 -11.01
N TYR A 104 12.89 17.43 -11.94
CA TYR A 104 13.68 17.72 -13.14
C TYR A 104 12.93 18.62 -14.12
N SER A 105 11.67 18.26 -14.43
CA SER A 105 10.84 18.96 -15.41
C SER A 105 10.10 20.18 -14.85
N ARG A 106 10.11 20.38 -13.52
CA ARG A 106 9.27 21.35 -12.80
C ARG A 106 7.79 21.25 -13.17
N SER A 107 7.31 20.03 -13.42
CA SER A 107 5.94 19.79 -13.89
C SER A 107 4.97 19.58 -12.73
N ARG A 108 4.00 20.49 -12.60
CA ARG A 108 2.86 20.33 -11.68
C ARG A 108 2.01 19.12 -12.03
N ALA A 109 1.82 18.83 -13.31
CA ALA A 109 1.00 17.72 -13.77
C ALA A 109 1.55 16.37 -13.28
N LEU A 110 2.88 16.22 -13.23
CA LEU A 110 3.52 15.01 -12.69
C LEU A 110 3.31 14.86 -11.18
N LEU A 111 3.23 15.94 -10.42
CA LEU A 111 2.92 15.86 -8.99
C LEU A 111 1.46 15.50 -8.75
N TRP A 112 0.54 16.06 -9.53
CA TRP A 112 -0.87 15.68 -9.47
C TRP A 112 -1.08 14.21 -9.86
N LEU A 113 -0.40 13.75 -10.90
CA LEU A 113 -0.38 12.33 -11.27
C LEU A 113 0.15 11.48 -10.10
N SER A 114 1.27 11.87 -9.50
CA SER A 114 1.82 11.17 -8.34
C SER A 114 0.83 11.12 -7.17
N ALA A 115 0.20 12.24 -6.81
CA ALA A 115 -0.80 12.29 -5.75
C ALA A 115 -2.03 11.42 -6.05
N ALA A 116 -2.48 11.38 -7.31
CA ALA A 116 -3.56 10.50 -7.74
C ALA A 116 -3.19 9.02 -7.62
N LEU A 117 -1.97 8.64 -8.01
CA LEU A 117 -1.45 7.28 -7.87
C LEU A 117 -1.32 6.87 -6.40
N GLN A 118 -0.87 7.77 -5.53
CA GLN A 118 -0.80 7.53 -4.08
C GLN A 118 -2.19 7.33 -3.47
N THR A 119 -3.14 8.18 -3.83
CA THR A 119 -4.54 8.08 -3.38
C THR A 119 -5.19 6.79 -3.87
N ALA A 120 -5.01 6.45 -5.16
CA ALA A 120 -5.52 5.21 -5.73
C ALA A 120 -4.92 3.98 -5.03
N SER A 121 -3.61 4.00 -4.75
CA SER A 121 -2.93 2.94 -3.99
C SER A 121 -3.52 2.80 -2.58
N SER A 122 -3.72 3.91 -1.88
CA SER A 122 -4.31 3.95 -0.54
C SER A 122 -5.72 3.34 -0.53
N LEU A 123 -6.57 3.70 -1.50
CA LEU A 123 -7.92 3.16 -1.65
C LEU A 123 -7.92 1.66 -2.00
N LEU A 124 -7.02 1.23 -2.87
CA LEU A 124 -6.86 -0.18 -3.22
C LEU A 124 -6.48 -1.01 -1.99
N ILE A 125 -5.48 -0.57 -1.22
CA ILE A 125 -5.08 -1.24 0.03
C ILE A 125 -6.26 -1.34 0.99
N LEU A 126 -6.98 -0.23 1.21
CA LEU A 126 -8.14 -0.21 2.08
C LEU A 126 -9.21 -1.22 1.62
N THR A 127 -9.49 -1.25 0.32
CA THR A 127 -10.43 -2.20 -0.30
C THR A 127 -9.99 -3.65 -0.07
N GLY A 128 -8.70 -3.93 -0.27
CA GLY A 128 -8.12 -5.26 -0.06
C GLY A 128 -8.19 -5.70 1.41
N VAL A 129 -7.88 -4.80 2.34
CA VAL A 129 -7.97 -5.06 3.79
C VAL A 129 -9.42 -5.32 4.21
N ILE A 130 -10.37 -4.52 3.75
CA ILE A 130 -11.81 -4.72 4.04
C ILE A 130 -12.28 -6.07 3.48
N ALA A 131 -11.96 -6.38 2.23
CA ALA A 131 -12.32 -7.64 1.61
C ALA A 131 -11.70 -8.85 2.33
N PHE A 132 -10.43 -8.74 2.76
CA PHE A 132 -9.74 -9.77 3.52
C PHE A 132 -10.38 -10.01 4.88
N VAL A 133 -10.71 -8.92 5.60
CA VAL A 133 -11.38 -8.95 6.90
C VAL A 133 -12.77 -9.57 6.78
N ALA A 134 -13.55 -9.20 5.76
CA ALA A 134 -14.87 -9.76 5.53
C ALA A 134 -14.83 -11.27 5.25
N LEU A 135 -13.88 -11.71 4.41
CA LEU A 135 -13.70 -13.11 4.04
C LEU A 135 -13.24 -13.99 5.21
N ASN A 136 -12.41 -13.46 6.10
CA ASN A 136 -11.76 -14.20 7.19
C ASN A 136 -12.26 -13.80 8.58
N HIS A 137 -13.45 -13.20 8.67
CA HIS A 137 -13.96 -12.61 9.92
C HIS A 137 -14.00 -13.62 11.09
N SER A 138 -14.22 -14.90 10.81
CA SER A 138 -14.27 -15.98 11.81
C SER A 138 -12.93 -16.23 12.51
N TYR A 139 -11.81 -15.84 11.90
CA TYR A 139 -10.45 -16.02 12.43
C TYR A 139 -9.86 -14.73 13.03
N LEU A 140 -10.61 -13.62 12.96
CA LEU A 140 -10.15 -12.33 13.47
C LEU A 140 -10.22 -12.28 14.99
N SER A 141 -9.04 -12.25 15.59
CA SER A 141 -8.80 -11.80 16.96
C SER A 141 -7.57 -10.90 16.93
N TRP A 142 -7.53 -9.87 17.79
CA TRP A 142 -6.35 -9.00 17.93
C TRP A 142 -5.08 -9.81 18.22
N GLU A 143 -5.21 -10.93 18.92
CA GLU A 143 -4.10 -11.84 19.25
C GLU A 143 -3.60 -12.65 18.04
N ASN A 144 -4.46 -12.84 17.02
CA ASN A 144 -4.12 -13.60 15.82
C ASN A 144 -3.61 -12.69 14.69
N LEU A 145 -3.70 -11.36 14.81
CA LEU A 145 -3.22 -10.44 13.79
C LEU A 145 -1.70 -10.34 13.84
N THR A 146 -1.07 -10.45 12.68
CA THR A 146 0.39 -10.38 12.58
C THR A 146 0.86 -8.93 12.41
N ILE A 147 2.17 -8.73 12.56
CA ILE A 147 2.81 -7.45 12.24
C ILE A 147 2.60 -7.01 10.78
N TRP A 148 2.40 -7.94 9.85
CA TRP A 148 2.18 -7.61 8.43
C TRP A 148 0.83 -6.94 8.18
N PHE A 149 -0.20 -7.36 8.91
CA PHE A 149 -1.50 -6.69 8.87
C PHE A 149 -1.38 -5.23 9.35
N TYR A 150 -0.63 -5.01 10.44
CA TYR A 150 -0.38 -3.68 10.97
C TYR A 150 0.47 -2.81 10.05
N ILE A 151 1.53 -3.37 9.45
CA ILE A 151 2.35 -2.67 8.45
C ILE A 151 1.50 -2.28 7.24
N CYS A 152 0.68 -3.20 6.72
CA CYS A 152 -0.22 -2.90 5.61
C CYS A 152 -1.20 -1.77 5.93
N SER A 153 -1.77 -1.78 7.14
CA SER A 153 -2.63 -0.69 7.62
C SER A 153 -1.86 0.63 7.80
N GLY A 154 -0.62 0.57 8.28
CA GLY A 154 0.27 1.73 8.41
C GLY A 154 0.57 2.38 7.05
N VAL A 155 0.91 1.56 6.04
CA VAL A 155 1.16 2.01 4.67
C VAL A 155 -0.03 2.79 4.10
N HIS A 156 -1.26 2.38 4.40
CA HIS A 156 -2.46 3.12 3.98
C HIS A 156 -2.46 4.57 4.49
N PHE A 157 -2.14 4.77 5.78
CA PHE A 157 -2.04 6.11 6.38
C PHE A 157 -0.83 6.90 5.85
N GLU A 158 0.32 6.25 5.70
CA GLU A 158 1.52 6.87 5.15
C GLU A 158 1.28 7.39 3.72
N LEU A 159 0.57 6.62 2.88
CA LEU A 159 0.18 7.05 1.53
C LEU A 159 -0.74 8.27 1.54
N GLY A 160 -1.70 8.33 2.48
CA GLY A 160 -2.56 9.49 2.63
C GLY A 160 -1.77 10.75 2.99
N PHE A 161 -0.81 10.62 3.90
CA PHE A 161 0.07 11.73 4.29
C PHE A 161 1.02 12.14 3.15
N ALA A 162 1.61 11.18 2.44
CA ALA A 162 2.44 11.44 1.27
C ALA A 162 1.65 12.17 0.18
N ALA A 163 0.39 11.78 -0.06
CA ALA A 163 -0.46 12.40 -1.07
C ALA A 163 -0.73 13.87 -0.70
N ALA A 164 -1.06 14.15 0.56
CA ALA A 164 -1.25 15.51 1.05
C ALA A 164 0.00 16.38 0.87
N LEU A 165 1.19 15.87 1.23
CA LEU A 165 2.46 16.58 1.02
C LEU A 165 2.76 16.82 -0.46
N THR A 166 2.43 15.86 -1.32
CA THR A 166 2.60 15.94 -2.77
C THR A 166 1.69 17.02 -3.37
N CYS A 167 0.42 17.08 -2.96
CA CYS A 167 -0.52 18.14 -3.35
C CYS A 167 -0.03 19.52 -2.92
N VAL A 168 0.38 19.67 -1.67
CA VAL A 168 0.95 20.93 -1.15
C VAL A 168 2.17 21.36 -1.98
N SER A 169 3.00 20.41 -2.39
CA SER A 169 4.17 20.67 -3.24
C SER A 169 3.76 21.09 -4.66
N ALA A 170 2.71 20.49 -5.22
CA ALA A 170 2.16 20.82 -6.53
C ALA A 170 1.60 22.26 -6.57
N ASP A 171 0.84 22.64 -5.56
CA ASP A 171 0.24 23.97 -5.45
C ASP A 171 1.30 25.07 -5.31
N LYS A 172 2.37 24.79 -4.57
CA LYS A 172 3.45 25.75 -4.29
C LYS A 172 4.49 25.88 -5.42
N MET A 173 4.64 24.89 -6.31
CA MET A 173 5.51 25.06 -7.48
C MET A 173 4.93 26.12 -8.39
N ARG A 174 5.60 27.24 -8.71
CA ARG A 174 5.10 28.19 -9.73
C ARG A 174 5.16 27.55 -11.13
N PRO A 175 4.21 27.84 -12.03
CA PRO A 175 4.35 27.41 -13.42
C PRO A 175 5.66 27.98 -13.97
N ALA A 176 6.38 27.21 -14.78
CA ALA A 176 7.44 27.77 -15.60
C ALA A 176 6.80 28.87 -16.46
N GLN A 177 7.26 30.11 -16.30
CA GLN A 177 6.94 31.16 -17.26
C GLN A 177 7.63 30.75 -18.57
N VAL A 178 6.84 30.26 -19.51
CA VAL A 178 7.21 30.14 -20.93
C VAL A 178 6.88 31.46 -21.58
#